data_AF-A0A6B3KHX5-F1
#
_entry.id   AF-A0A6B3KHX5-F1
#
_cell.length_a   1.000
_cell.length_b   1.000
_cell.length_c   1.000
_cell.angle_alpha   90.00
_cell.angle_beta   90.00
_cell.angle_gamma   90.00
#
_symmetry.space_group_name_H-M   'P 1'
#
loop_
_entity.id
_entity.type
_entity.pdbx_description
1 polymer ?
#
loop_
_entity_poly.entity_id
_entity_poly.type
_entity_poly.pdbx_seq_one_letter_code
_entity_poly.pdbx_strand_id
1 'polypeptide(L)'
;MTTHSQLVGALIKGMRRAESAWVASIAYGAGLARHVRTGHVTPDNAGKVLDMFALDPEQIRELGLIGVEELGEAVYHAWSINAGELDRVVQWFRTPRVEFVGKHCSELIRAGRIGPVLTMAREHALLRHR
;
A
#
# COMPACT_ATOMS: atom_id res chain seq x y z
N MET A 1 20.18 1.48 13.42
CA MET A 1 19.32 2.52 12.84
C MET A 1 18.93 2.10 11.45
N THR A 2 17.64 2.13 11.10
CA THR A 2 17.18 1.85 9.74
C THR A 2 17.43 3.06 8.85
N THR A 3 18.07 2.88 7.70
CA THR A 3 18.36 3.98 6.77
C THR A 3 17.17 4.25 5.85
N HIS A 4 17.10 5.47 5.29
CA HIS A 4 16.10 5.81 4.28
C HIS A 4 16.14 4.84 3.07
N SER A 5 17.33 4.46 2.62
CA SER A 5 17.49 3.48 1.53
C SER A 5 16.93 2.09 1.87
N GLN A 6 17.07 1.65 3.12
CA GLN A 6 16.46 0.39 3.58
C GLN A 6 14.93 0.47 3.59
N LEU A 7 14.36 1.61 4.02
CA LEU A 7 12.92 1.83 4.01
C LEU A 7 12.35 1.85 2.59
N VAL A 8 13.00 2.56 1.67
CA VAL A 8 12.64 2.58 0.25
C VAL A 8 12.72 1.17 -0.35
N GLY A 9 13.78 0.42 -0.05
CA GLY A 9 13.93 -0.95 -0.53
C GLY A 9 12.82 -1.88 -0.03
N ALA A 10 12.46 -1.78 1.26
CA ALA A 10 11.37 -2.54 1.85
C ALA A 10 10.00 -2.18 1.22
N LEU A 11 9.72 -0.89 1.04
CA LEU A 11 8.50 -0.44 0.37
C LEU A 11 8.39 -1.00 -1.05
N ILE A 12 9.46 -0.89 -1.85
CA ILE A 12 9.48 -1.41 -3.22
C ILE A 12 9.21 -2.92 -3.23
N LYS A 13 9.80 -3.67 -2.29
CA LYS A 13 9.58 -5.12 -2.18
C LYS A 13 8.09 -5.43 -1.91
N GLY A 14 7.45 -4.70 -1.02
CA GLY A 14 6.01 -4.80 -0.76
C GLY A 14 5.15 -4.44 -1.97
N MET A 15 5.43 -3.31 -2.61
CA MET A 15 4.71 -2.84 -3.80
C MET A 15 4.80 -3.85 -4.94
N ARG A 16 5.98 -4.45 -5.19
CA ARG A 16 6.17 -5.49 -6.22
C ARG A 16 5.34 -6.74 -5.95
N ARG A 17 5.16 -7.10 -4.68
CA ARG A 17 4.33 -8.25 -4.30
C ARG A 17 2.87 -8.01 -4.70
N ALA A 18 2.32 -6.85 -4.37
CA ALA A 18 0.97 -6.45 -4.77
C ALA A 18 0.81 -6.31 -6.29
N GLU A 19 1.77 -5.69 -6.98
CA GLU A 19 1.79 -5.58 -8.45
C GLU A 19 1.75 -6.96 -9.11
N SER A 20 2.56 -7.91 -8.63
CA SER A 20 2.62 -9.26 -9.18
C SER A 20 1.31 -10.03 -8.96
N ALA A 21 0.73 -9.92 -7.76
CA ALA A 21 -0.57 -10.52 -7.46
C ALA A 21 -1.69 -9.94 -8.33
N TRP A 22 -1.64 -8.64 -8.60
CA TRP A 22 -2.59 -7.96 -9.46
C TRP A 22 -2.48 -8.40 -10.92
N VAL A 23 -1.26 -8.44 -11.46
CA VAL A 23 -1.00 -8.94 -12.82
C VAL A 23 -1.49 -10.37 -13.00
N ALA A 24 -1.21 -11.25 -12.03
CA ALA A 24 -1.68 -12.63 -12.06
C ALA A 24 -3.21 -12.73 -12.01
N SER A 25 -3.87 -11.92 -11.18
CA SER A 25 -5.34 -11.89 -11.07
C SER A 25 -6.00 -11.41 -12.37
N ILE A 26 -5.46 -10.38 -13.03
CA ILE A 26 -5.98 -9.91 -14.32
C ILE A 26 -5.78 -10.97 -15.41
N ALA A 27 -4.60 -11.60 -15.48
CA ALA A 27 -4.30 -12.63 -16.46
C ALA A 27 -5.27 -13.82 -16.35
N TYR A 28 -5.69 -14.15 -15.13
CA TYR A 28 -6.70 -15.19 -14.89
C TYR A 28 -8.13 -14.76 -15.26
N GLY A 29 -8.50 -13.49 -15.02
CA GLY A 29 -9.89 -13.01 -15.18
C GLY A 29 -10.22 -12.40 -16.55
N ALA A 30 -9.24 -11.92 -17.31
CA ALA A 30 -9.45 -11.32 -18.62
C ALA A 30 -8.56 -12.00 -19.65
N GLY A 31 -9.16 -12.57 -20.70
CA GLY A 31 -8.43 -12.92 -21.92
C GLY A 31 -7.74 -11.68 -22.49
N LEU A 32 -6.46 -11.53 -22.17
CA LEU A 32 -5.40 -10.67 -22.74
C LEU A 32 -5.65 -9.19 -23.08
N ALA A 33 -6.85 -8.61 -22.93
CA ALA A 33 -7.18 -7.31 -23.55
C ALA A 33 -7.13 -6.08 -22.61
N ARG A 34 -7.00 -6.25 -21.29
CA ARG A 34 -6.90 -5.10 -20.37
C ARG A 34 -5.44 -4.68 -20.22
N HIS A 35 -5.10 -3.50 -20.77
CA HIS A 35 -3.81 -2.86 -20.51
C HIS A 35 -3.70 -2.54 -19.02
N VAL A 36 -2.82 -3.26 -18.33
CA VAL A 36 -2.47 -2.99 -16.94
C VAL A 36 -1.57 -1.77 -16.93
N ARG A 37 -1.96 -0.69 -16.24
CA ARG A 37 -1.03 0.40 -15.92
C ARG A 37 -0.08 -0.09 -14.83
N THR A 38 1.01 -0.73 -15.25
CA THR A 38 2.17 -1.02 -14.41
C THR A 38 3.11 0.18 -14.40
N GLY A 39 4.07 0.21 -13.46
CA GLY A 39 5.08 1.28 -13.39
C GLY A 39 4.94 2.24 -12.21
N HIS A 40 4.06 1.94 -11.26
CA HIS A 40 3.98 2.69 -9.99
C HIS A 40 5.06 2.27 -8.99
N VAL A 41 5.72 1.13 -9.20
CA VAL A 41 6.84 0.66 -8.37
C VAL A 41 8.14 1.38 -8.77
N THR A 42 8.37 2.56 -8.21
CA THR A 42 9.61 3.33 -8.42
C THR A 42 10.17 3.83 -7.09
N PRO A 43 11.49 4.10 -6.99
CA PRO A 43 12.08 4.75 -5.82
C PRO A 43 11.40 6.08 -5.48
N ASP A 44 11.05 6.88 -6.48
CA ASP A 44 10.39 8.18 -6.28
C ASP A 44 8.99 8.02 -5.64
N ASN A 45 8.21 7.05 -6.13
CA ASN A 45 6.89 6.79 -5.55
C ASN A 45 7.01 6.18 -4.15
N ALA A 46 8.01 5.32 -3.90
CA ALA A 46 8.29 4.82 -2.56
C ALA A 46 8.70 5.95 -1.59
N GLY A 47 9.50 6.92 -2.04
CA GLY A 47 9.82 8.12 -1.28
C GLY A 47 8.57 8.92 -0.91
N LYS A 48 7.70 9.20 -1.88
CA LYS A 48 6.42 9.90 -1.64
C LYS A 48 5.52 9.17 -0.64
N VAL A 49 5.57 7.84 -0.60
CA VAL A 49 4.83 7.05 0.38
C VAL A 49 5.37 7.24 1.78
N LEU A 50 6.69 7.26 1.97
CA LEU A 50 7.29 7.60 3.27
C LEU A 50 6.86 8.99 3.72
N ASP A 51 6.91 9.97 2.83
CA ASP A 51 6.49 11.35 3.11
C ASP A 51 5.00 11.45 3.46
N MET A 52 4.15 10.68 2.78
CA MET A 52 2.70 10.67 3.00
C MET A 52 2.32 10.23 4.43
N PHE A 53 3.01 9.22 4.97
CA PHE A 53 2.75 8.74 6.32
C PHE A 53 3.49 9.54 7.38
N ALA A 54 4.65 10.11 7.02
CA ALA A 54 5.52 10.89 7.89
C ALA A 54 5.78 10.17 9.24
N LEU A 55 6.15 8.88 9.14
CA LEU A 55 6.42 8.06 10.32
C LEU A 55 7.65 8.58 11.05
N ASP A 56 7.54 8.76 12.36
CA ASP A 56 8.69 9.12 13.19
C ASP A 56 9.61 7.90 13.41
N PRO A 57 10.84 8.10 13.93
CA PRO A 57 11.79 7.00 14.13
C PRO A 57 11.29 5.88 15.08
N GLU A 58 10.45 6.22 16.06
CA GLU A 58 9.87 5.26 16.99
C GLU A 58 8.84 4.39 16.27
N GLN A 59 7.95 5.01 15.48
CA GLN A 59 6.97 4.34 14.64
C GLN A 59 7.63 3.44 13.58
N ILE A 60 8.73 3.91 12.96
CA ILE A 60 9.51 3.09 12.02
C ILE A 60 10.12 1.88 12.73
N ARG A 61 10.58 2.05 13.97
CA ARG A 61 11.14 0.96 14.77
C ARG A 61 10.08 -0.07 15.16
N GLU A 62 8.90 0.38 15.58
CA GLU A 62 7.77 -0.49 15.93
C GLU A 62 7.25 -1.26 14.72
N LEU A 63 7.14 -0.59 13.57
CA LEU A 63 6.68 -1.19 12.32
C LEU A 63 7.69 -2.21 11.80
N GLY A 64 8.99 -1.92 11.94
CA GLY A 64 10.08 -2.74 11.43
C GLY A 64 10.08 -2.84 9.90
N LEU A 65 11.12 -3.47 9.33
CA LEU A 65 11.22 -3.61 7.87
C LEU A 65 10.07 -4.44 7.28
N ILE A 66 9.59 -5.45 8.00
CA ILE A 66 8.46 -6.27 7.55
C ILE A 66 7.19 -5.42 7.47
N GLY A 67 6.88 -4.63 8.49
CA GLY A 67 5.73 -3.74 8.43
C GLY A 67 5.86 -2.64 7.37
N VAL A 68 7.08 -2.22 7.04
CA VAL A 68 7.34 -1.31 5.89
C VAL A 68 7.10 -2.01 4.56
N GLU A 69 7.43 -3.30 4.41
CA GLU A 69 7.03 -4.08 3.24
C GLU A 69 5.49 -4.17 3.15
N GLU A 70 4.81 -4.46 4.26
CA GLU A 70 3.35 -4.52 4.32
C GLU A 70 2.69 -3.18 4.00
N LEU A 71 3.31 -2.06 4.42
CA LEU A 71 2.90 -0.72 4.04
C LEU A 71 2.97 -0.51 2.53
N GLY A 72 4.08 -0.91 1.89
CA GLY A 72 4.25 -0.81 0.45
C GLY A 72 3.19 -1.63 -0.31
N GLU A 73 2.88 -2.81 0.21
CA GLU A 73 1.84 -3.68 -0.35
C GLU A 73 0.44 -3.03 -0.22
N ALA A 74 0.08 -2.52 0.96
CA ALA A 74 -1.20 -1.87 1.20
C ALA A 74 -1.39 -0.62 0.33
N VAL A 75 -0.34 0.19 0.16
CA VAL A 75 -0.39 1.38 -0.70
C VAL A 75 -0.58 1.00 -2.17
N TYR A 76 0.08 -0.05 -2.65
CA TYR A 76 -0.10 -0.47 -4.03
C TYR A 76 -1.53 -0.98 -4.29
N HIS A 77 -2.13 -1.71 -3.35
CA HIS A 77 -3.56 -2.04 -3.43
C HIS A 77 -4.44 -0.79 -3.44
N ALA A 78 -4.14 0.22 -2.61
CA ALA A 78 -4.85 1.49 -2.67
C ALA A 78 -4.69 2.20 -4.02
N TRP A 79 -3.51 2.18 -4.65
CA TRP A 79 -3.31 2.69 -6.02
C TRP A 79 -4.15 1.92 -7.04
N SER A 80 -4.16 0.58 -6.97
CA SER A 80 -4.96 -0.24 -7.89
C SER A 80 -6.47 0.01 -7.70
N ILE A 81 -6.93 0.33 -6.50
CA ILE A 81 -8.32 0.73 -6.18
C ILE A 81 -8.64 2.14 -6.69
N ASN A 82 -7.65 3.01 -6.79
CA ASN A 82 -7.84 4.42 -7.14
C ASN A 82 -7.28 4.82 -8.52
N ALA A 83 -6.93 3.84 -9.36
CA ALA A 83 -6.39 4.04 -10.71
C ALA A 83 -5.09 4.87 -10.76
N GLY A 84 -4.30 4.82 -9.68
CA GLY A 84 -3.04 5.56 -9.57
C GLY A 84 -3.19 7.03 -9.15
N GLU A 85 -4.41 7.53 -8.96
CA GLU A 85 -4.66 8.91 -8.52
C GLU A 85 -4.18 9.13 -7.07
N LEU A 86 -3.09 9.87 -6.90
CA LEU A 86 -2.41 10.03 -5.62
C LEU A 86 -3.33 10.64 -4.54
N ASP A 87 -4.09 11.68 -4.88
CA ASP A 87 -5.01 12.32 -3.93
C ASP A 87 -6.08 11.35 -3.43
N ARG A 88 -6.56 10.47 -4.30
CA ARG A 88 -7.54 9.44 -3.93
C ARG A 88 -6.91 8.36 -3.05
N VAL A 89 -5.64 8.01 -3.28
CA VAL A 89 -4.91 7.11 -2.38
C VAL A 89 -4.70 7.74 -1.01
N VAL A 90 -4.28 9.01 -0.96
CA VAL A 90 -4.16 9.76 0.30
C VAL A 90 -5.50 9.77 1.03
N GLN A 91 -6.58 10.10 0.33
CA GLN A 91 -7.93 10.06 0.90
C GLN A 91 -8.31 8.66 1.38
N TRP A 92 -7.99 7.62 0.64
CA TRP A 92 -8.30 6.24 1.04
C TRP A 92 -7.71 5.87 2.41
N PHE A 93 -6.52 6.37 2.75
CA PHE A 93 -5.88 6.18 4.06
C PHE A 93 -6.37 7.16 5.16
N ARG A 94 -7.04 8.24 4.77
CA ARG A 94 -7.57 9.30 5.66
C ARG A 94 -9.09 9.24 5.82
N THR A 95 -9.80 8.42 5.06
CA THR A 95 -11.24 8.21 5.25
C THR A 95 -11.47 7.38 6.52
N PRO A 96 -12.34 7.82 7.44
CA PRO A 96 -12.82 7.01 8.57
C PRO A 96 -13.39 5.67 8.11
N ARG A 97 -13.03 4.57 8.79
CA ARG A 97 -13.48 3.21 8.43
C ARG A 97 -14.33 2.61 9.55
N VAL A 98 -15.48 2.03 9.20
CA VAL A 98 -16.35 1.38 10.18
C VAL A 98 -15.70 0.13 10.75
N GLU A 99 -14.92 -0.56 9.92
CA GLU A 99 -14.08 -1.72 10.24
C GLU A 99 -13.06 -1.39 11.35
N PHE A 100 -12.72 -0.10 11.48
CA PHE A 100 -11.76 0.41 12.46
C PHE A 100 -12.40 1.40 13.45
N VAL A 101 -13.73 1.30 13.66
CA VAL A 101 -14.46 2.10 14.66
C VAL A 101 -14.29 3.61 14.42
N GLY A 102 -14.35 4.03 13.15
CA GLY A 102 -14.20 5.42 12.73
C GLY A 102 -12.76 5.92 12.63
N LYS A 103 -11.76 5.09 12.92
CA LYS A 103 -10.35 5.47 12.78
C LYS A 103 -9.89 5.50 11.33
N HIS A 104 -8.85 6.27 11.09
CA HIS A 104 -8.16 6.32 9.79
C HIS A 104 -7.17 5.16 9.68
N CYS A 105 -6.97 4.63 8.47
CA CYS A 105 -5.94 3.61 8.23
C CYS A 105 -4.54 4.15 8.56
N SER A 106 -4.28 5.43 8.28
CA SER A 106 -3.03 6.10 8.63
C SER A 106 -2.78 6.15 10.15
N GLU A 107 -3.81 6.24 10.98
CA GLU A 107 -3.68 6.19 12.44
C GLU A 107 -3.28 4.79 12.93
N LEU A 108 -3.87 3.75 12.34
CA LEU A 108 -3.50 2.37 12.64
C LEU A 108 -2.06 2.08 12.24
N ILE A 109 -1.63 2.54 11.06
CA ILE A 109 -0.25 2.36 10.58
C ILE A 109 0.74 3.05 11.51
N ARG A 110 0.45 4.28 11.94
CA ARG A 110 1.28 5.00 12.92
C ARG A 110 1.35 4.31 14.28
N ALA A 111 0.32 3.55 14.65
CA ALA A 111 0.30 2.72 15.87
C ALA A 111 0.91 1.31 15.67
N GLY A 112 1.61 1.06 14.57
CA GLY A 112 2.21 -0.25 14.25
C GLY A 112 1.20 -1.33 13.85
N ARG A 113 -0.06 -0.97 13.61
CA ARG A 113 -1.17 -1.90 13.30
C ARG A 113 -1.45 -1.97 11.80
N ILE A 114 -0.44 -2.34 11.01
CA ILE A 114 -0.53 -2.45 9.55
C ILE A 114 -1.35 -3.66 9.07
N GLY A 115 -1.27 -4.81 9.75
CA GLY A 115 -1.90 -6.06 9.31
C GLY A 115 -3.39 -5.95 8.94
N PRO A 116 -4.26 -5.39 9.81
CA PRO A 116 -5.67 -5.19 9.48
C PRO A 116 -5.91 -4.26 8.27
N VAL A 117 -5.09 -3.23 8.12
CA VAL A 117 -5.17 -2.30 6.98
C VAL A 117 -4.79 -3.01 5.67
N LEU A 118 -3.74 -3.83 5.70
CA LEU A 118 -3.32 -4.62 4.55
C LEU A 118 -4.38 -5.64 4.13
N THR A 119 -4.98 -6.36 5.08
CA THR A 119 -6.07 -7.30 4.79
C THR A 119 -7.23 -6.61 4.09
N MET A 120 -7.70 -5.47 4.62
CA MET A 120 -8.78 -4.70 4.01
C MET A 120 -8.40 -4.17 2.62
N ALA A 121 -7.17 -3.68 2.44
CA ALA A 121 -6.69 -3.19 1.14
C ALA A 121 -6.69 -4.30 0.08
N ARG A 122 -6.21 -5.51 0.44
CA ARG A 122 -6.24 -6.70 -0.43
C ARG A 122 -7.67 -7.08 -0.82
N GLU A 123 -8.58 -7.14 0.15
CA GLU A 123 -9.99 -7.48 -0.09
C GLU A 123 -10.67 -6.46 -1.01
N HIS A 124 -10.51 -5.17 -0.75
CA HIS A 124 -11.06 -4.11 -1.61
C HIS A 124 -10.48 -4.15 -3.03
N ALA A 125 -9.18 -4.45 -3.19
CA ALA A 125 -8.56 -4.61 -4.49
C ALA A 125 -9.17 -5.81 -5.25
N LEU A 126 -9.35 -6.95 -4.58
CA LEU A 126 -9.99 -8.13 -5.18
C LEU A 126 -11.42 -7.85 -5.65
N LEU A 127 -12.21 -7.14 -4.84
CA LEU A 127 -13.59 -6.79 -5.19
C LEU A 127 -13.68 -5.85 -6.40
N ARG A 128 -12.70 -4.96 -6.60
CA ARG A 128 -12.66 -4.08 -7.78
C ARG A 128 -12.43 -4.85 -9.09
N HIS A 129 -11.83 -6.03 -9.04
CA HIS A 129 -11.45 -6.79 -10.22
C HIS A 129 -12.45 -7.87 -10.64
N ARG A 130 -13.51 -8.09 -9.84
CA ARG A 130 -14.69 -8.88 -10.23
C ARG A 130 -15.65 -8.03 -11.05
#